data_AF-A0A8H7WT09-F1
#
_entry.id   AF-A0A8H7WT09-F1
#
_cell.length_a   1.000
_cell.length_b   1.000
_cell.length_c   1.000
_cell.angle_alpha   90.00
_cell.angle_beta   90.00
_cell.angle_gamma   90.00
#
_symmetry.space_group_name_H-M   'P 1'
#
loop_
_entity.id
_entity.type
_entity.pdbx_description
1 polymer ?
#
loop_
_entity_poly.entity_id
_entity_poly.type
_entity_poly.pdbx_seq_one_letter_code
_entity_poly.pdbx_strand_id
1 'polypeptide(L)'
;MYESRIPRAVAALPILAFFVWTAYLLHRNGINQCVAPFMEEIVGTKRIKLGSVDIPILQKFFHVQGIDDKLKGITVAFAPSTLGIDAVSWYQGLVFMTDYGLIYTIWLFESTRKANEGTLARYPLLFFMPAQIVTIGIMGPLYYYLSYISTPAFKFLIPGSRTTNTAYTRGIFFTMALFFYIPLLGSFLHPSLTARHAFNWSWQLFPLFVSLAQILITALPSSSSPRTPGDNNADLRIIRLTVLPFAFLSAGIWIYTLVNSPYSLSTLFIPTAPVTNTFMPVMRRFLQVDQVSSFGASLLWLTYLFGDLKSESIVGQSWLVLFFVKAVLMVVVGPGATFALEWLWREEVLAGGKVVKAKKGL
;
A
#
# COMPACT_ATOMS: atom_id res chain seq x y z
N MET A 1 20.27 5.66 25.32
CA MET A 1 19.40 6.72 25.86
C MET A 1 17.96 6.34 25.49
N TYR A 2 17.03 6.21 26.44
CA TYR A 2 15.64 5.87 26.10
C TYR A 2 15.00 7.10 25.43
N GLU A 3 14.75 7.00 24.12
CA GLU A 3 14.04 8.03 23.36
C GLU A 3 12.61 8.17 23.92
N SER A 4 12.23 9.36 24.37
CA SER A 4 10.88 9.62 24.87
C SER A 4 9.87 9.51 23.72
N ARG A 5 8.74 8.82 23.95
CA ARG A 5 7.70 8.64 22.94
C ARG A 5 6.96 9.93 22.58
N ILE A 6 6.93 10.90 23.48
CA ILE A 6 6.15 12.14 23.31
C ILE A 6 6.76 13.05 22.22
N PRO A 7 8.07 13.40 22.23
CA PRO A 7 8.68 14.16 21.15
C PRO A 7 8.50 13.51 19.78
N ARG A 8 8.63 12.18 19.72
CA ARG A 8 8.47 11.39 18.49
C ARG A 8 7.03 11.43 17.97
N ALA A 9 6.05 11.35 18.86
CA ALA A 9 4.64 11.49 18.52
C ALA A 9 4.31 12.89 17.99
N VAL A 10 4.81 13.94 18.65
CA VAL A 10 4.62 15.32 18.18
C VAL A 10 5.30 15.54 16.82
N ALA A 11 6.52 15.06 16.65
CA ALA A 11 7.25 15.17 15.39
C ALA A 11 6.51 14.46 14.24
N ALA A 12 5.84 13.34 14.50
CA ALA A 12 5.14 12.56 13.48
C ALA A 12 3.71 13.05 13.14
N LEU A 13 3.21 14.11 13.77
CA LEU A 13 1.90 14.71 13.47
C LEU A 13 1.68 15.04 11.97
N PRO A 14 2.69 15.46 11.18
CA PRO A 14 2.52 15.67 9.74
C PRO A 14 2.07 14.42 8.98
N ILE A 15 2.34 13.20 9.48
CA ILE A 15 1.77 11.97 8.91
C ILE A 15 0.24 11.96 9.12
N LEU A 16 -0.24 12.31 10.32
CA LEU A 16 -1.68 12.38 10.62
C LEU A 16 -2.40 13.52 9.88
N ALA A 17 -1.69 14.53 9.38
CA ALA A 17 -2.31 15.55 8.53
C ALA A 17 -2.97 14.93 7.29
N PHE A 18 -2.39 13.87 6.70
CA PHE A 18 -3.00 13.12 5.60
C PHE A 18 -4.28 12.38 5.99
N PHE A 19 -4.32 11.81 7.21
CA PHE A 19 -5.54 11.22 7.78
C PHE A 19 -6.65 12.27 7.89
N VAL A 20 -6.35 13.43 8.51
CA VAL A 20 -7.33 14.50 8.73
C VAL A 20 -7.81 15.07 7.40
N TRP A 21 -6.88 15.31 6.46
CA TRP A 21 -7.18 15.80 5.13
C TRP A 21 -8.13 14.86 4.37
N THR A 22 -7.84 13.56 4.36
CA THR A 22 -8.68 12.56 3.69
C THR A 22 -10.05 12.46 4.37
N ALA A 23 -10.08 12.38 5.70
CA ALA A 23 -11.34 12.32 6.45
C ALA A 23 -12.22 13.56 6.20
N TYR A 24 -11.61 14.74 6.14
CA TYR A 24 -12.28 15.99 5.80
C TYR A 24 -12.85 15.95 4.39
N LEU A 25 -12.08 15.52 3.39
CA LEU A 25 -12.54 15.45 2.00
C LEU A 25 -13.69 14.44 1.81
N LEU A 26 -13.64 13.30 2.51
CA LEU A 26 -14.66 12.26 2.41
C LEU A 26 -15.98 12.65 3.09
N HIS A 27 -15.91 13.25 4.28
CA HIS A 27 -17.10 13.54 5.10
C HIS A 27 -17.61 14.97 4.92
N ARG A 28 -16.73 15.96 5.07
CA ARG A 28 -17.09 17.39 5.09
C ARG A 28 -17.17 17.98 3.69
N ASN A 29 -16.33 17.52 2.77
CA ASN A 29 -16.34 17.99 1.38
C ASN A 29 -17.26 17.16 0.47
N GLY A 30 -18.18 16.37 1.05
CA GLY A 30 -19.33 15.83 0.34
C GLY A 30 -19.10 14.61 -0.55
N ILE A 31 -17.90 14.02 -0.65
CA ILE A 31 -17.69 12.84 -1.52
C ILE A 31 -18.65 11.70 -1.14
N ASN A 32 -18.72 11.33 0.15
CA ASN A 32 -19.64 10.26 0.58
C ASN A 32 -21.11 10.64 0.38
N GLN A 33 -21.46 11.92 0.58
CA GLN A 33 -22.83 12.41 0.42
C GLN A 33 -23.26 12.43 -1.05
N CYS A 34 -22.35 12.74 -1.97
CA CYS A 34 -22.61 12.72 -3.41
C CYS A 34 -22.67 11.30 -3.96
N VAL A 35 -21.87 10.37 -3.43
CA VAL A 35 -21.80 8.98 -3.92
C VAL A 35 -23.01 8.17 -3.48
N ALA A 36 -23.49 8.33 -2.24
CA ALA A 36 -24.50 7.46 -1.65
C ALA A 36 -25.77 7.30 -2.52
N PRO A 37 -26.40 8.37 -3.07
CA PRO A 37 -27.59 8.22 -3.91
C PRO A 37 -27.34 7.42 -5.19
N PHE A 38 -26.19 7.64 -5.85
CA PHE A 38 -25.83 6.86 -7.05
C PHE A 38 -25.60 5.39 -6.72
N MET A 39 -24.99 5.10 -5.57
CA MET A 39 -24.77 3.73 -5.13
C MET A 39 -26.08 3.01 -4.87
N GLU A 40 -27.02 3.65 -4.18
CA GLU A 40 -28.34 3.11 -3.92
C GLU A 40 -29.12 2.83 -5.22
N GLU A 41 -29.07 3.75 -6.18
CA GLU A 41 -29.69 3.59 -7.48
C GLU A 41 -29.06 2.42 -8.28
N ILE A 42 -27.74 2.43 -8.46
CA ILE A 42 -27.04 1.42 -9.26
C ILE A 42 -27.21 0.02 -8.63
N VAL A 43 -27.04 -0.09 -7.31
CA VAL A 43 -27.26 -1.35 -6.60
C VAL A 43 -28.71 -1.80 -6.67
N GLY A 44 -29.66 -0.88 -6.56
CA GLY A 44 -31.10 -1.14 -6.66
C GLY A 44 -31.53 -1.70 -8.02
N THR A 45 -30.95 -1.18 -9.11
CA THR A 45 -31.20 -1.70 -10.47
C THR A 45 -30.53 -3.06 -10.74
N LYS A 46 -29.61 -3.49 -9.86
CA LYS A 46 -28.81 -4.73 -9.98
C LYS A 46 -27.95 -4.77 -11.25
N ARG A 47 -27.72 -3.62 -11.90
CA ARG A 47 -26.95 -3.51 -13.14
C ARG A 47 -26.04 -2.29 -13.08
N ILE A 48 -24.81 -2.44 -13.57
CA ILE A 48 -23.90 -1.30 -13.77
C ILE A 48 -24.22 -0.74 -15.15
N LYS A 49 -25.07 0.30 -15.17
CA LYS A 49 -25.42 1.08 -16.36
C LYS A 49 -24.74 2.44 -16.32
N LEU A 50 -23.51 2.50 -16.80
CA LEU A 50 -22.65 3.69 -16.73
C LEU A 50 -21.98 3.93 -18.07
N GLY A 51 -22.26 5.08 -18.70
CA GLY A 51 -21.76 5.39 -20.04
C GLY A 51 -22.21 4.35 -21.05
N SER A 52 -21.26 3.74 -21.78
CA SER A 52 -21.53 2.67 -22.76
C SER A 52 -21.56 1.26 -22.15
N VAL A 53 -21.35 1.11 -20.84
CA VAL A 53 -21.31 -0.19 -20.17
C VAL A 53 -22.66 -0.51 -19.55
N ASP A 54 -23.17 -1.70 -19.85
CA ASP A 54 -24.36 -2.29 -19.24
C ASP A 54 -24.13 -3.77 -18.90
N ILE A 55 -23.74 -4.05 -17.66
CA ILE A 55 -23.50 -5.42 -17.17
C ILE A 55 -24.28 -5.72 -15.88
N PRO A 56 -24.67 -6.98 -15.63
CA PRO A 56 -25.28 -7.36 -14.36
C PRO A 56 -24.29 -7.24 -13.19
N ILE A 57 -24.77 -6.74 -12.05
CA ILE A 57 -24.03 -6.77 -10.79
C ILE A 57 -24.14 -8.17 -10.21
N LEU A 58 -23.01 -8.77 -9.81
CA LEU A 58 -23.03 -10.04 -9.10
C LEU A 58 -23.77 -9.87 -7.77
N GLN A 59 -24.80 -10.68 -7.57
CA GLN A 59 -25.65 -10.57 -6.37
C GLN A 59 -25.13 -11.40 -5.20
N LYS A 60 -24.43 -12.50 -5.51
CA LYS A 60 -23.82 -13.43 -4.55
C LYS A 60 -22.47 -13.84 -5.13
N PHE A 61 -21.41 -13.72 -4.34
CA PHE A 61 -20.07 -14.14 -4.75
C PHE A 61 -19.46 -15.07 -3.70
N PHE A 62 -19.47 -14.65 -2.43
CA PHE A 62 -18.99 -15.47 -1.32
C PHE A 62 -20.11 -16.30 -0.68
N HIS A 63 -21.36 -16.07 -1.07
CA HIS A 63 -22.55 -16.74 -0.51
C HIS A 63 -22.74 -16.45 0.99
N VAL A 64 -22.24 -15.30 1.46
CA VAL A 64 -22.40 -14.80 2.82
C VAL A 64 -23.07 -13.43 2.73
N GLN A 65 -24.36 -13.36 3.06
CA GLN A 65 -25.20 -12.19 2.80
C GLN A 65 -24.57 -10.88 3.27
N GLY A 66 -24.14 -10.79 4.54
CA GLY A 66 -23.56 -9.55 5.08
C GLY A 66 -22.23 -9.13 4.44
N ILE A 67 -21.47 -10.08 3.89
CA ILE A 67 -20.23 -9.79 3.14
C ILE A 67 -20.59 -9.33 1.73
N ASP A 68 -21.43 -10.10 1.03
CA ASP A 68 -21.84 -9.81 -0.34
C ASP A 68 -22.56 -8.46 -0.43
N ASP A 69 -23.43 -8.12 0.52
CA ASP A 69 -24.15 -6.85 0.54
C ASP A 69 -23.21 -5.64 0.66
N LYS A 70 -22.15 -5.74 1.48
CA LYS A 70 -21.14 -4.68 1.60
C LYS A 70 -20.24 -4.59 0.38
N LEU A 71 -19.73 -5.72 -0.10
CA LEU A 71 -18.78 -5.75 -1.24
C LEU A 71 -19.43 -5.35 -2.56
N LYS A 72 -20.74 -5.52 -2.71
CA LYS A 72 -21.48 -5.06 -3.88
C LYS A 72 -21.34 -3.55 -4.11
N GLY A 73 -21.50 -2.76 -3.04
CA GLY A 73 -21.27 -1.33 -3.11
C GLY A 73 -19.81 -1.03 -3.46
N ILE A 74 -18.86 -1.64 -2.75
CA ILE A 74 -17.44 -1.37 -2.99
C ILE A 74 -17.04 -1.72 -4.44
N THR A 75 -17.46 -2.86 -4.97
CA THR A 75 -17.12 -3.26 -6.35
C THR A 75 -17.73 -2.36 -7.42
N VAL A 76 -18.92 -1.79 -7.18
CA VAL A 76 -19.54 -0.79 -8.06
C VAL A 76 -18.80 0.55 -7.99
N ALA A 77 -18.32 0.96 -6.81
CA ALA A 77 -17.52 2.18 -6.64
C ALA A 77 -16.25 2.17 -7.51
N PHE A 78 -15.65 1.00 -7.72
CA PHE A 78 -14.47 0.80 -8.57
C PHE A 78 -14.81 0.54 -10.05
N ALA A 79 -16.09 0.45 -10.42
CA ALA A 79 -16.49 0.18 -11.80
C ALA A 79 -15.97 1.21 -12.82
N PRO A 80 -15.97 2.54 -12.53
CA PRO A 80 -15.46 3.53 -13.48
C PRO A 80 -14.02 3.26 -13.92
N SER A 81 -13.15 2.84 -12.99
CA SER A 81 -11.76 2.49 -13.27
C SER A 81 -11.63 1.08 -13.85
N THR A 82 -12.09 0.05 -13.14
CA THR A 82 -11.87 -1.36 -13.52
C THR A 82 -12.53 -1.75 -14.84
N LEU A 83 -13.73 -1.25 -15.13
CA LEU A 83 -14.43 -1.52 -16.39
C LEU A 83 -13.99 -0.60 -17.53
N GLY A 84 -13.10 0.36 -17.28
CA GLY A 84 -12.61 1.29 -18.30
C GLY A 84 -13.67 2.25 -18.82
N ILE A 85 -14.71 2.53 -18.04
CA ILE A 85 -15.78 3.48 -18.40
C ILE A 85 -15.22 4.91 -18.41
N ASP A 86 -14.39 5.23 -17.42
CA ASP A 86 -13.69 6.50 -17.32
C ASP A 86 -12.20 6.31 -17.58
N ALA A 87 -11.72 6.75 -18.75
CA ALA A 87 -10.34 6.53 -19.16
C ALA A 87 -9.30 7.15 -18.20
N VAL A 88 -9.61 8.31 -17.60
CA VAL A 88 -8.74 8.94 -16.60
C VAL A 88 -8.65 8.07 -15.35
N SER A 89 -9.78 7.62 -14.80
CA SER A 89 -9.81 6.70 -13.66
C SER A 89 -9.20 5.34 -13.98
N TRP A 90 -9.24 4.87 -15.22
CA TRP A 90 -8.60 3.61 -15.62
C TRP A 90 -7.08 3.71 -15.49
N TYR A 91 -6.45 4.73 -16.09
CA TYR A 91 -4.99 4.95 -15.97
C TYR A 91 -4.57 5.21 -14.51
N GLN A 92 -5.26 6.14 -13.85
CA GLN A 92 -4.98 6.48 -12.45
C GLN A 92 -5.15 5.27 -11.53
N GLY A 93 -6.27 4.56 -11.67
CA GLY A 93 -6.61 3.40 -10.85
C GLY A 93 -5.65 2.24 -11.07
N LEU A 94 -5.21 1.99 -12.30
CA LEU A 94 -4.25 0.92 -12.60
C LEU A 94 -2.89 1.18 -11.93
N VAL A 95 -2.37 2.41 -12.01
CA VAL A 95 -1.14 2.82 -11.31
C VAL A 95 -1.35 2.69 -9.79
N PHE A 96 -2.39 3.34 -9.26
CA PHE A 96 -2.63 3.38 -7.83
C PHE A 96 -2.78 1.98 -7.21
N MET A 97 -3.62 1.13 -7.81
CA MET A 97 -3.89 -0.19 -7.26
C MET A 97 -2.70 -1.13 -7.40
N THR A 98 -1.88 -0.98 -8.45
CA THR A 98 -0.64 -1.76 -8.55
C THR A 98 0.31 -1.36 -7.42
N ASP A 99 0.49 -0.06 -7.21
CA ASP A 99 1.37 0.46 -6.17
C ASP A 99 0.86 0.13 -4.77
N TYR A 100 -0.46 0.07 -4.58
CA TYR A 100 -1.10 -0.32 -3.32
C TYR A 100 -0.67 -1.72 -2.85
N GLY A 101 -0.34 -2.62 -3.78
CA GLY A 101 0.23 -3.94 -3.47
C GLY A 101 1.61 -3.86 -2.81
N LEU A 102 2.43 -2.88 -3.18
CA LEU A 102 3.74 -2.66 -2.57
C LEU A 102 3.62 -2.13 -1.14
N ILE A 103 2.63 -1.27 -0.86
CA ILE A 103 2.32 -0.86 0.51
C ILE A 103 2.05 -2.08 1.38
N TYR A 104 1.13 -2.96 0.95
CA TYR A 104 0.79 -4.13 1.75
C TYR A 104 1.96 -5.10 1.89
N THR A 105 2.69 -5.34 0.81
CA THR A 105 3.89 -6.20 0.80
C THR A 105 4.90 -5.73 1.85
N ILE A 106 5.16 -4.42 1.92
CA ILE A 106 6.08 -3.85 2.90
C ILE A 106 5.55 -3.98 4.33
N TRP A 107 4.25 -3.76 4.55
CA TRP A 107 3.65 -3.95 5.87
C TRP A 107 3.72 -5.40 6.32
N LEU A 108 3.57 -6.37 5.42
CA LEU A 108 3.77 -7.78 5.72
C LEU A 108 5.21 -8.06 6.15
N PHE A 109 6.22 -7.50 5.48
CA PHE A 109 7.61 -7.62 5.94
C PHE A 109 7.81 -6.96 7.31
N GLU A 110 7.34 -5.73 7.50
CA GLU A 110 7.41 -5.03 8.79
C GLU A 110 6.72 -5.83 9.91
N SER A 111 5.63 -6.53 9.61
CA SER A 111 4.90 -7.33 10.60
C SER A 111 5.69 -8.51 11.18
N THR A 112 6.64 -9.04 10.40
CA THR A 112 7.47 -10.17 10.82
C THR A 112 8.71 -9.76 11.63
N ARG A 113 8.97 -8.46 11.77
CA ARG A 113 10.16 -7.97 12.45
C ARG A 113 10.03 -8.09 13.95
N LYS A 114 11.10 -8.55 14.59
CA LYS A 114 11.22 -8.52 16.05
C LYS A 114 11.21 -7.09 16.63
N ALA A 115 11.63 -6.08 15.86
CA ALA A 115 11.50 -4.69 16.31
C ALA A 115 10.03 -4.27 16.57
N ASN A 116 9.09 -4.92 15.89
CA ASN A 116 7.66 -4.61 15.96
C ASN A 116 6.88 -5.55 16.90
N GLU A 117 7.54 -6.43 17.67
CA GLU A 117 6.84 -7.25 18.68
C GLU A 117 6.17 -6.37 19.74
N GLY A 118 4.91 -6.70 20.08
CA GLY A 118 4.10 -5.92 21.02
C GLY A 118 3.60 -4.57 20.48
N THR A 119 3.70 -4.33 19.17
CA THR A 119 3.18 -3.11 18.52
C THR A 119 2.06 -3.43 17.54
N LEU A 120 1.26 -2.42 17.17
CA LEU A 120 0.21 -2.58 16.16
C LEU A 120 0.76 -2.80 14.75
N ALA A 121 2.02 -2.43 14.47
CA ALA A 121 2.66 -2.67 13.18
C ALA A 121 2.77 -4.16 12.83
N ARG A 122 2.69 -5.05 13.83
CA ARG A 122 2.67 -6.51 13.69
C ARG A 122 1.38 -7.06 13.06
N TYR A 123 0.31 -6.27 12.99
CA TYR A 123 -0.98 -6.75 12.53
C TYR A 123 -1.50 -5.93 11.33
N PRO A 124 -0.87 -6.01 10.14
CA PRO A 124 -1.32 -5.30 8.93
C PRO A 124 -2.80 -5.51 8.60
N LEU A 125 -3.34 -6.70 8.86
CA LEU A 125 -4.75 -7.03 8.64
C LEU A 125 -5.71 -6.08 9.38
N LEU A 126 -5.36 -5.63 10.59
CA LEU A 126 -6.19 -4.70 11.38
C LEU A 126 -6.35 -3.33 10.71
N PHE A 127 -5.46 -2.99 9.77
CA PHE A 127 -5.47 -1.72 9.08
C PHE A 127 -5.96 -1.88 7.63
N PHE A 128 -5.50 -2.93 6.93
CA PHE A 128 -5.87 -3.17 5.54
C PHE A 128 -7.31 -3.65 5.36
N MET A 129 -7.88 -4.41 6.30
CA MET A 129 -9.30 -4.80 6.19
C MET A 129 -10.24 -3.60 6.32
N PRO A 130 -10.11 -2.73 7.34
CA PRO A 130 -10.87 -1.49 7.36
C PRO A 130 -10.58 -0.56 6.17
N ALA A 131 -9.36 -0.59 5.62
CA ALA A 131 -9.00 0.21 4.45
C ALA A 131 -9.82 -0.16 3.20
N GLN A 132 -10.29 -1.42 3.07
CA GLN A 132 -11.19 -1.82 1.99
C GLN A 132 -12.58 -1.18 2.09
N ILE A 133 -13.00 -0.78 3.30
CA ILE A 133 -14.33 -0.22 3.55
C ILE A 133 -14.28 1.31 3.59
N VAL A 134 -13.29 1.86 4.29
CA VAL A 134 -13.17 3.30 4.48
C VAL A 134 -12.31 3.88 3.36
N THR A 135 -11.02 3.56 3.36
CA THR A 135 -10.00 3.91 2.35
C THR A 135 -8.60 3.72 2.95
N ILE A 136 -7.58 3.42 2.14
CA ILE A 136 -6.19 3.41 2.62
C ILE A 136 -5.66 4.83 2.90
N GLY A 137 -6.22 5.87 2.30
CA GLY A 137 -5.88 7.26 2.57
C GLY A 137 -6.18 7.70 4.01
N ILE A 138 -6.99 6.92 4.75
CA ILE A 138 -7.21 7.09 6.20
C ILE A 138 -6.39 6.08 6.99
N MET A 139 -6.50 4.79 6.66
CA MET A 139 -5.87 3.73 7.44
C MET A 139 -4.35 3.69 7.30
N GLY A 140 -3.82 4.09 6.14
CA GLY A 140 -2.40 4.20 5.82
C GLY A 140 -1.67 5.17 6.75
N PRO A 141 -2.02 6.47 6.74
CA PRO A 141 -1.40 7.44 7.63
C PRO A 141 -1.50 7.06 9.13
N LEU A 142 -2.64 6.48 9.54
CA LEU A 142 -2.81 5.99 10.90
C LEU A 142 -1.82 4.86 11.24
N TYR A 143 -1.69 3.85 10.36
CA TYR A 143 -0.71 2.78 10.52
C TYR A 143 0.71 3.34 10.62
N TYR A 144 1.09 4.24 9.70
CA TYR A 144 2.44 4.80 9.65
C TYR A 144 2.80 5.59 10.90
N TYR A 145 1.87 6.41 11.38
CA TYR A 145 2.04 7.15 12.64
C TYR A 145 2.24 6.19 13.81
N LEU A 146 1.34 5.20 13.98
CA LEU A 146 1.42 4.24 15.08
C LEU A 146 2.67 3.36 15.01
N SER A 147 3.06 2.94 13.81
CA SER A 147 4.29 2.19 13.54
C SER A 147 5.52 2.98 13.95
N TYR A 148 5.62 4.25 13.51
CA TYR A 148 6.76 5.10 13.81
C TYR A 148 6.92 5.37 15.32
N ILE A 149 5.86 5.75 16.02
CA ILE A 149 5.95 6.09 17.46
C ILE A 149 6.19 4.86 18.36
N SER A 150 5.81 3.67 17.88
CA SER A 150 5.93 2.42 18.65
C SER A 150 7.27 1.71 18.46
N THR A 151 8.03 2.10 17.43
CA THR A 151 9.29 1.46 17.07
C THR A 151 10.41 2.49 16.97
N PRO A 152 11.06 2.82 18.11
CA PRO A 152 12.24 3.69 18.15
C PRO A 152 13.42 3.12 17.36
N ALA A 153 14.30 4.00 16.90
CA ALA A 153 15.46 3.67 16.07
C ALA A 153 16.33 2.54 16.66
N PHE A 154 16.62 2.63 17.96
CA PHE A 154 17.49 1.67 18.65
C PHE A 154 17.01 0.22 18.55
N LYS A 155 15.69 -0.02 18.43
CA LYS A 155 15.16 -1.38 18.30
C LYS A 155 15.69 -2.07 17.06
N PHE A 156 15.90 -1.34 15.96
CA PHE A 156 16.46 -1.88 14.73
C PHE A 156 17.98 -2.09 14.78
N LEU A 157 18.65 -1.50 15.78
CA LEU A 157 20.09 -1.65 16.02
C LEU A 157 20.44 -2.85 16.89
N ILE A 158 19.45 -3.44 17.58
CA ILE A 158 19.63 -4.64 18.39
C ILE A 158 19.96 -5.83 17.46
N PRO A 159 21.05 -6.59 17.70
CA PRO A 159 21.37 -7.77 16.91
C PRO A 159 20.18 -8.73 16.82
N GLY A 160 19.81 -9.11 15.60
CA GLY A 160 18.71 -10.02 15.35
C GLY A 160 17.31 -9.38 15.33
N SER A 161 17.15 -8.09 15.65
CA SER A 161 15.84 -7.42 15.57
C SER A 161 15.30 -7.27 14.15
N ARG A 162 16.21 -7.32 13.16
CA ARG A 162 15.97 -7.41 11.72
C ARG A 162 15.50 -8.79 11.26
N THR A 163 15.76 -9.86 12.02
CA THR A 163 15.44 -11.22 11.58
C THR A 163 13.94 -11.41 11.44
N THR A 164 13.55 -12.07 10.36
CA THR A 164 12.15 -12.39 10.07
C THR A 164 11.91 -13.89 10.16
N ASN A 165 10.65 -14.29 10.25
CA ASN A 165 10.26 -15.67 10.05
C ASN A 165 10.46 -16.01 8.56
N THR A 166 11.42 -16.88 8.25
CA THR A 166 11.80 -17.19 6.88
C THR A 166 10.67 -17.86 6.09
N ALA A 167 9.87 -18.73 6.72
CA ALA A 167 8.72 -19.37 6.05
C ALA A 167 7.67 -18.34 5.63
N TYR A 168 7.29 -17.44 6.56
CA TYR A 168 6.37 -16.33 6.27
C TYR A 168 6.93 -15.42 5.16
N THR A 169 8.19 -15.01 5.30
CA THR A 169 8.89 -14.11 4.37
C THR A 169 8.91 -14.68 2.94
N ARG A 170 9.15 -15.99 2.79
CA ARG A 170 9.09 -16.69 1.49
C ARG A 170 7.67 -16.77 0.94
N GLY A 171 6.67 -16.93 1.81
CA GLY A 171 5.26 -16.98 1.43
C GLY A 171 4.74 -15.68 0.83
N ILE A 172 5.28 -14.52 1.22
CA ILE A 172 4.77 -13.19 0.83
C ILE A 172 4.64 -13.07 -0.68
N PHE A 173 5.69 -13.40 -1.44
CA PHE A 173 5.65 -13.33 -2.90
C PHE A 173 4.47 -14.10 -3.49
N PHE A 174 4.33 -15.39 -3.13
CA PHE A 174 3.28 -16.25 -3.66
C PHE A 174 1.89 -15.80 -3.26
N THR A 175 1.70 -15.43 -1.99
CA THR A 175 0.40 -14.96 -1.51
C THR A 175 -0.01 -13.64 -2.15
N MET A 176 0.92 -12.70 -2.33
CA MET A 176 0.65 -11.42 -2.99
C MET A 176 0.41 -11.60 -4.48
N ALA A 177 1.19 -12.44 -5.16
CA ALA A 177 0.96 -12.74 -6.57
C ALA A 177 -0.44 -13.34 -6.79
N LEU A 178 -0.81 -14.36 -5.99
CA LEU A 178 -2.04 -15.11 -6.15
C LEU A 178 -3.29 -14.34 -5.74
N PHE A 179 -3.28 -13.69 -4.57
CA PHE A 179 -4.48 -13.10 -4.00
C PHE A 179 -4.60 -11.59 -4.23
N PHE A 180 -3.51 -10.91 -4.59
CA PHE A 180 -3.53 -9.47 -4.90
C PHE A 180 -3.32 -9.19 -6.39
N TYR A 181 -2.14 -9.49 -6.94
CA TYR A 181 -1.78 -9.00 -8.28
C TYR A 181 -2.56 -9.70 -9.40
N ILE A 182 -2.76 -11.03 -9.35
CA ILE A 182 -3.53 -11.74 -10.38
C ILE A 182 -4.98 -11.24 -10.43
N PRO A 183 -5.75 -11.20 -9.32
CA PRO A 183 -7.10 -10.64 -9.32
C PRO A 183 -7.14 -9.18 -9.74
N LEU A 184 -6.17 -8.37 -9.31
CA LEU A 184 -6.09 -6.97 -9.71
C LEU A 184 -5.92 -6.80 -11.22
N LEU A 185 -4.93 -7.48 -11.82
CA LEU A 185 -4.70 -7.36 -13.26
C LEU A 185 -5.88 -7.92 -14.05
N GLY A 186 -6.51 -9.00 -13.56
CA GLY A 186 -7.76 -9.52 -14.12
C GLY A 186 -8.90 -8.49 -14.09
N SER A 187 -9.00 -7.66 -13.04
CA SER A 187 -10.05 -6.65 -12.92
C SER A 187 -9.88 -5.46 -13.86
N PHE A 188 -8.67 -5.19 -14.36
CA PHE A 188 -8.40 -4.10 -15.32
C PHE A 188 -8.22 -4.56 -16.76
N LEU A 189 -7.66 -5.74 -16.99
CA LEU A 189 -7.13 -6.12 -18.30
C LEU A 189 -7.92 -7.24 -18.98
N HIS A 190 -8.76 -7.98 -18.26
CA HIS A 190 -9.48 -9.10 -18.84
C HIS A 190 -10.43 -8.63 -19.97
N PRO A 191 -10.52 -9.29 -21.15
CA PRO A 191 -11.34 -8.77 -22.26
C PRO A 191 -12.84 -8.64 -21.96
N SER A 192 -13.40 -9.57 -21.17
CA SER A 192 -14.80 -9.54 -20.74
C SER A 192 -15.01 -8.63 -19.52
N LEU A 193 -15.91 -7.65 -19.64
CA LEU A 193 -16.28 -6.72 -18.56
C LEU A 193 -16.92 -7.44 -17.37
N THR A 194 -17.73 -8.48 -17.61
CA THR A 194 -18.31 -9.30 -16.54
C THR A 194 -17.23 -10.03 -15.76
N ALA A 195 -16.21 -10.55 -16.45
CA ALA A 195 -15.09 -11.20 -15.78
C ALA A 195 -14.21 -10.18 -15.04
N ARG A 196 -13.99 -8.97 -15.57
CA ARG A 196 -13.34 -7.87 -14.83
C ARG A 196 -14.05 -7.58 -13.51
N HIS A 197 -15.39 -7.50 -13.55
CA HIS A 197 -16.20 -7.32 -12.36
C HIS A 197 -16.01 -8.47 -11.36
N ALA A 198 -16.02 -9.73 -11.81
CA ALA A 198 -15.78 -10.90 -10.95
C ALA A 198 -14.37 -10.92 -10.34
N PHE A 199 -13.34 -10.52 -11.09
CA PHE A 199 -11.98 -10.35 -10.56
C PHE A 199 -11.90 -9.23 -9.52
N ASN A 200 -12.63 -8.13 -9.71
CA ASN A 200 -12.71 -7.08 -8.69
C ASN A 200 -13.34 -7.62 -7.40
N TRP A 201 -14.41 -8.42 -7.50
CA TRP A 201 -15.03 -9.09 -6.35
C TRP A 201 -14.06 -9.98 -5.58
N SER A 202 -13.29 -10.82 -6.27
CA SER A 202 -12.30 -11.67 -5.61
C SER A 202 -11.17 -10.87 -4.97
N TRP A 203 -10.81 -9.73 -5.56
CA TRP A 203 -9.77 -8.86 -5.03
C TRP A 203 -10.18 -8.16 -3.71
N GLN A 204 -11.44 -7.79 -3.50
CA GLN A 204 -11.84 -6.96 -2.33
C GLN A 204 -11.48 -7.56 -0.95
N LEU A 205 -11.37 -8.89 -0.85
CA LEU A 205 -10.99 -9.58 0.40
C LEU A 205 -9.54 -10.07 0.41
N PHE A 206 -8.68 -9.55 -0.49
CA PHE A 206 -7.28 -9.98 -0.56
C PHE A 206 -6.54 -9.92 0.79
N PRO A 207 -6.73 -8.92 1.69
CA PRO A 207 -5.93 -8.87 2.91
C PRO A 207 -6.20 -10.08 3.80
N LEU A 208 -7.46 -10.52 3.83
CA LEU A 208 -7.90 -11.71 4.53
C LEU A 208 -7.31 -12.97 3.89
N PHE A 209 -7.43 -13.13 2.56
CA PHE A 209 -6.90 -14.31 1.86
C PHE A 209 -5.39 -14.43 1.99
N VAL A 210 -4.66 -13.32 1.84
CA VAL A 210 -3.21 -13.28 2.07
C VAL A 210 -2.89 -13.71 3.50
N SER A 211 -3.59 -13.16 4.50
CA SER A 211 -3.32 -13.49 5.91
C SER A 211 -3.61 -14.95 6.24
N LEU A 212 -4.72 -15.50 5.74
CA LEU A 212 -5.07 -16.92 5.92
C LEU A 212 -4.03 -17.83 5.26
N ALA A 213 -3.63 -17.52 4.03
CA ALA A 213 -2.61 -18.27 3.32
C ALA A 213 -1.26 -18.22 4.04
N GLN A 214 -0.88 -17.08 4.60
CA GLN A 214 0.34 -16.94 5.40
C GLN A 214 0.30 -17.81 6.66
N ILE A 215 -0.84 -17.83 7.38
CA ILE A 215 -1.01 -18.70 8.55
C ILE A 215 -0.82 -20.17 8.14
N LEU A 216 -1.46 -20.60 7.06
CA LEU A 216 -1.33 -21.97 6.54
C LEU A 216 0.12 -22.30 6.15
N ILE A 217 0.80 -21.42 5.41
CA ILE A 217 2.21 -21.61 5.01
C ILE A 217 3.11 -21.76 6.23
N THR A 218 2.90 -20.95 7.27
CA THR A 218 3.71 -21.02 8.50
C THR A 218 3.37 -22.18 9.42
N ALA A 219 2.17 -22.76 9.31
CA ALA A 219 1.76 -23.94 10.07
C ALA A 219 2.34 -25.24 9.50
N LEU A 220 2.75 -25.25 8.23
CA LEU A 220 3.39 -26.41 7.61
C LEU A 220 4.79 -26.64 8.20
N PRO A 221 5.17 -27.89 8.54
CA PRO A 221 6.51 -28.21 9.02
C PRO A 221 7.56 -27.76 8.02
N SER A 222 8.43 -26.83 8.41
CA SER A 222 9.51 -26.37 7.54
C SER A 222 10.58 -27.45 7.42
N SER A 223 10.81 -27.99 6.24
CA SER A 223 11.94 -28.90 5.93
C SER A 223 13.31 -28.21 5.91
N SER A 224 13.37 -26.94 6.34
CA SER A 224 14.60 -26.15 6.31
C SER A 224 15.61 -26.68 7.30
N SER A 225 16.80 -27.04 6.80
CA SER A 225 17.98 -27.32 7.60
C SER A 225 18.22 -26.21 8.64
N PRO A 226 18.74 -26.56 9.83
CA PRO A 226 19.06 -25.57 10.85
C PRO A 226 19.95 -24.47 10.26
N ARG A 227 19.54 -23.21 10.49
CA ARG A 227 20.29 -22.02 10.05
C ARG A 227 21.75 -22.15 10.48
N THR A 228 22.67 -22.07 9.53
CA THR A 228 24.09 -21.96 9.85
C THR A 228 24.31 -20.65 10.61
N PRO A 229 24.94 -20.67 11.79
CA PRO A 229 25.24 -19.45 12.53
C PRO A 229 26.14 -18.55 11.67
N GLY A 230 25.61 -17.42 11.18
CA GLY A 230 26.36 -16.48 10.35
C GLY A 230 25.67 -16.00 9.07
N ASP A 231 24.61 -16.68 8.60
CA ASP A 231 23.86 -16.22 7.40
C ASP A 231 22.83 -15.13 7.76
N ASN A 232 23.35 -14.00 8.26
CA ASN A 232 22.54 -12.85 8.64
C ASN A 232 21.88 -12.16 7.42
N ASN A 233 22.12 -12.60 6.18
CA ASN A 233 21.66 -11.92 4.97
C ASN A 233 20.69 -12.75 4.10
N ALA A 234 20.41 -14.01 4.44
CA ALA A 234 19.41 -14.82 3.74
C ALA A 234 18.03 -14.14 3.62
N ASP A 235 17.59 -13.46 4.69
CA ASP A 235 16.30 -12.77 4.72
C ASP A 235 16.27 -11.59 3.72
N LEU A 236 17.39 -10.87 3.55
CA LEU A 236 17.50 -9.76 2.60
C LEU A 236 17.42 -10.25 1.15
N ARG A 237 17.99 -11.41 0.84
CA ARG A 237 17.84 -12.02 -0.50
C ARG A 237 16.37 -12.32 -0.82
N ILE A 238 15.61 -12.87 0.14
CA ILE A 238 14.18 -13.16 -0.06
C ILE A 238 13.39 -11.87 -0.21
N ILE A 239 13.69 -10.86 0.60
CA ILE A 239 13.09 -9.53 0.49
C ILE A 239 13.31 -8.95 -0.92
N ARG A 240 14.55 -8.96 -1.44
CA ARG A 240 14.85 -8.50 -2.81
C ARG A 240 14.06 -9.27 -3.87
N LEU A 241 14.06 -10.60 -3.77
CA LEU A 241 13.34 -11.47 -4.71
C LEU A 241 11.82 -11.29 -4.66
N THR A 242 11.29 -10.67 -3.61
CA THR A 242 9.85 -10.37 -3.50
C THR A 242 9.54 -8.94 -3.92
N VAL A 243 10.28 -7.96 -3.40
CA VAL A 243 10.02 -6.53 -3.61
C VAL A 243 10.37 -6.10 -5.02
N LEU A 244 11.51 -6.55 -5.57
CA LEU A 244 11.96 -6.09 -6.89
C LEU A 244 11.00 -6.47 -8.01
N PRO A 245 10.47 -7.71 -8.14
CA PRO A 245 9.50 -8.02 -9.18
C PRO A 245 8.24 -7.13 -9.13
N PHE A 246 7.72 -6.87 -7.94
CA PHE A 246 6.56 -5.99 -7.78
C PHE A 246 6.89 -4.51 -8.04
N ALA A 247 8.09 -4.06 -7.67
CA ALA A 247 8.58 -2.72 -8.02
C ALA A 247 8.78 -2.57 -9.54
N PHE A 248 9.28 -3.60 -10.23
CA PHE A 248 9.37 -3.61 -11.69
C PHE A 248 8.00 -3.57 -12.36
N LEU A 249 7.02 -4.32 -11.84
CA LEU A 249 5.64 -4.26 -12.33
C LEU A 249 5.03 -2.86 -12.16
N SER A 250 5.18 -2.28 -10.97
CA SER A 250 4.76 -0.89 -10.66
C SER A 250 5.41 0.12 -11.61
N ALA A 251 6.74 0.07 -11.77
CA ALA A 251 7.47 0.94 -12.67
C ALA A 251 7.04 0.76 -14.13
N GLY A 252 6.79 -0.48 -14.57
CA GLY A 252 6.31 -0.77 -15.91
C GLY A 252 4.94 -0.15 -16.18
N ILE A 253 4.01 -0.25 -15.23
CA ILE A 253 2.67 0.36 -15.33
C ILE A 253 2.74 1.89 -15.29
N TRP A 254 3.64 2.47 -14.48
CA TRP A 254 3.92 3.90 -14.47
C TRP A 254 4.43 4.39 -15.83
N ILE A 255 5.46 3.75 -16.39
CA ILE A 255 6.03 4.10 -17.69
C ILE A 255 5.00 3.91 -18.80
N TYR A 256 4.23 2.82 -18.77
CA TYR A 256 3.13 2.61 -19.71
C TYR A 256 2.13 3.77 -19.68
N THR A 257 1.77 4.24 -18.47
CA THR A 257 0.87 5.37 -18.29
C THR A 257 1.45 6.66 -18.85
N LEU A 258 2.74 6.94 -18.60
CA LEU A 258 3.42 8.12 -19.15
C LEU A 258 3.45 8.13 -20.68
N VAL A 259 3.62 6.96 -21.31
CA VAL A 259 3.76 6.85 -22.76
C VAL A 259 2.41 6.81 -23.47
N ASN A 260 1.39 6.17 -22.89
CA ASN A 260 0.13 5.88 -23.58
C ASN A 260 -1.05 6.74 -23.13
N SER A 261 -0.98 7.38 -21.97
CA SER A 261 -2.09 8.21 -21.50
C SER A 261 -2.13 9.53 -22.26
N PRO A 262 -3.27 9.91 -22.88
CA PRO A 262 -3.42 11.21 -23.52
C PRO A 262 -3.69 12.34 -22.50
N TYR A 263 -3.69 12.04 -21.20
CA TYR A 263 -4.05 12.97 -20.13
C TYR A 263 -2.81 13.48 -19.41
N SER A 264 -2.86 14.73 -18.94
CA SER A 264 -1.79 15.27 -18.12
C SER A 264 -1.67 14.53 -16.78
N LEU A 265 -0.46 14.47 -16.22
CA LEU A 265 -0.23 13.91 -14.88
C LEU A 265 -1.08 14.60 -13.80
N SER A 266 -1.33 15.90 -13.94
CA SER A 266 -2.21 16.63 -13.02
C SER A 266 -3.64 16.13 -13.10
N THR A 267 -4.15 15.88 -14.31
CA THR A 267 -5.50 15.32 -14.53
C THR A 267 -5.62 13.91 -13.96
N LEU A 268 -4.56 13.10 -14.08
CA LEU A 268 -4.53 11.74 -13.58
C LEU A 268 -4.46 11.71 -12.06
N PHE A 269 -3.56 12.47 -11.42
CA PHE A 269 -3.16 12.21 -10.03
C PHE A 269 -3.53 13.31 -9.02
N ILE A 270 -3.91 14.50 -9.46
CA ILE A 270 -4.20 15.62 -8.54
C ILE A 270 -5.72 15.81 -8.41
N PRO A 271 -6.29 15.75 -7.19
CA PRO A 271 -7.72 15.87 -6.94
C PRO A 271 -8.22 17.33 -7.04
N THR A 272 -8.03 17.98 -8.18
CA THR A 272 -8.39 19.38 -8.43
C THR A 272 -9.84 19.58 -8.88
N ALA A 273 -10.49 18.54 -9.42
CA ALA A 273 -11.84 18.66 -9.95
C ALA A 273 -12.85 19.01 -8.84
N PRO A 274 -13.79 19.95 -9.05
CA PRO A 274 -14.85 20.24 -8.10
C PRO A 274 -15.70 18.99 -7.84
N VAL A 275 -16.32 18.90 -6.66
CA VAL A 275 -17.28 17.82 -6.41
C VAL A 275 -18.50 18.10 -7.29
N THR A 276 -18.75 17.22 -8.26
CA THR A 276 -19.89 17.33 -9.19
C THR A 276 -21.02 16.39 -8.76
N ASN A 277 -22.22 16.60 -9.30
CA ASN A 277 -23.37 15.71 -9.09
C ASN A 277 -23.36 14.53 -10.07
N THR A 278 -22.19 13.96 -10.37
CA THR A 278 -22.07 12.83 -11.32
C THR A 278 -21.15 11.77 -10.75
N PHE A 279 -21.56 10.51 -10.82
CA PHE A 279 -20.86 9.39 -10.18
C PHE A 279 -19.38 9.26 -10.58
N MET A 280 -19.05 9.27 -11.87
CA MET A 280 -17.69 8.96 -12.34
C MET A 280 -16.63 10.00 -11.89
N PRO A 281 -16.80 11.33 -12.07
CA PRO A 281 -15.85 12.31 -11.55
C PRO A 281 -15.67 12.28 -10.03
N VAL A 282 -16.73 11.96 -9.28
CA VAL A 282 -16.65 11.86 -7.82
C VAL A 282 -15.80 10.64 -7.42
N MET A 283 -16.01 9.49 -8.06
CA MET A 283 -15.19 8.30 -7.81
C MET A 283 -13.74 8.48 -8.25
N ARG A 284 -13.49 9.18 -9.36
CA ARG A 284 -12.14 9.58 -9.78
C ARG A 284 -11.45 10.39 -8.68
N ARG A 285 -12.13 11.43 -8.19
CA ARG A 285 -11.60 12.30 -7.13
C ARG A 285 -11.33 11.52 -5.84
N PHE A 286 -12.24 10.61 -5.47
CA PHE A 286 -12.04 9.71 -4.34
C PHE A 286 -10.71 8.95 -4.45
N LEU A 287 -10.47 8.27 -5.58
CA LEU A 287 -9.24 7.49 -5.79
C LEU A 287 -7.98 8.36 -5.86
N GLN A 288 -8.07 9.57 -6.40
CA GLN A 288 -6.95 10.53 -6.40
C GLN A 288 -6.58 10.99 -4.99
N VAL A 289 -7.58 11.33 -4.17
CA VAL A 289 -7.36 11.69 -2.76
C VAL A 289 -6.72 10.52 -2.02
N ASP A 290 -7.25 9.31 -2.24
CA ASP A 290 -6.77 8.08 -1.63
C ASP A 290 -5.28 7.84 -1.97
N GLN A 291 -4.93 7.93 -3.25
CA GLN A 291 -3.56 7.77 -3.73
C GLN A 291 -2.61 8.82 -3.15
N VAL A 292 -2.97 10.11 -3.23
CA VAL A 292 -2.12 11.20 -2.72
C VAL A 292 -1.89 11.04 -1.23
N SER A 293 -2.95 10.72 -0.48
CA SER A 293 -2.85 10.55 0.97
C SER A 293 -1.99 9.36 1.36
N SER A 294 -2.28 8.18 0.78
CA SER A 294 -1.58 6.95 1.11
C SER A 294 -0.11 7.00 0.74
N PHE A 295 0.25 7.43 -0.48
CA PHE A 295 1.65 7.52 -0.90
C PHE A 295 2.39 8.71 -0.28
N GLY A 296 1.71 9.84 -0.08
CA GLY A 296 2.27 10.98 0.64
C GLY A 296 2.67 10.59 2.06
N ALA A 297 1.78 9.93 2.80
CA ALA A 297 2.09 9.42 4.13
C ALA A 297 3.16 8.31 4.12
N SER A 298 3.17 7.43 3.12
CA SER A 298 4.16 6.35 2.98
C SER A 298 5.59 6.89 2.79
N LEU A 299 5.77 7.85 1.88
CA LEU A 299 7.06 8.47 1.60
C LEU A 299 7.54 9.36 2.75
N LEU A 300 6.60 10.03 3.42
CA LEU A 300 6.88 10.81 4.62
C LEU A 300 7.33 9.90 5.77
N TRP A 301 6.64 8.77 6.00
CA TRP A 301 7.03 7.76 6.96
C TRP A 301 8.45 7.23 6.71
N LEU A 302 8.80 6.90 5.47
CA LEU A 302 10.18 6.53 5.13
C LEU A 302 11.18 7.65 5.43
N THR A 303 10.82 8.90 5.17
CA THR A 303 11.66 10.06 5.49
C THR A 303 11.97 10.14 6.99
N TYR A 304 10.97 9.90 7.85
CA TYR A 304 11.17 9.80 9.29
C TYR A 304 12.08 8.63 9.68
N LEU A 305 11.91 7.46 9.05
CA LEU A 305 12.79 6.31 9.28
C LEU A 305 14.24 6.58 8.83
N PHE A 306 14.45 7.30 7.73
CA PHE A 306 15.80 7.75 7.34
C PHE A 306 16.36 8.81 8.29
N GLY A 307 15.51 9.64 8.89
CA GLY A 307 15.89 10.56 9.95
C GLY A 307 16.48 9.84 11.16
N ASP A 308 15.85 8.74 11.58
CA ASP A 308 16.36 7.86 12.63
C ASP A 308 17.71 7.22 12.27
N LEU A 309 17.86 6.73 11.04
CA LEU A 309 19.15 6.17 10.59
C LEU A 309 20.25 7.23 10.52
N LYS A 310 19.87 8.47 10.22
CA LYS A 310 20.79 9.59 10.15
C LYS A 310 21.22 10.08 11.54
N SER A 311 20.32 10.13 12.51
CA SER A 311 20.67 10.47 13.90
C SER A 311 21.64 9.44 14.51
N GLU A 312 21.53 8.19 14.09
CA GLU A 312 22.44 7.09 14.48
C GLU A 312 23.70 7.00 13.60
N SER A 313 23.93 7.98 12.70
CA SER A 313 25.09 8.04 11.79
C SER A 313 25.26 6.84 10.86
N ILE A 314 24.19 6.10 10.58
CA ILE A 314 24.18 4.95 9.66
C ILE A 314 24.05 5.44 8.21
N VAL A 315 23.30 6.52 7.99
CA VAL A 315 23.13 7.18 6.68
C VAL A 315 23.91 8.50 6.65
N GLY A 316 24.96 8.54 5.83
CA GLY A 316 25.84 9.71 5.70
C GLY A 316 25.37 10.76 4.70
N GLN A 317 24.53 10.39 3.73
CA GLN A 317 24.07 11.27 2.64
C GLN A 317 23.32 12.50 3.19
N SER A 318 23.52 13.66 2.56
CA SER A 318 22.81 14.89 2.95
C SER A 318 21.32 14.80 2.63
N TRP A 319 20.48 15.55 3.36
CA TRP A 319 19.04 15.62 3.08
C TRP A 319 18.73 16.05 1.64
N LEU A 320 19.55 16.95 1.08
CA LEU A 320 19.42 17.38 -0.31
C LEU A 320 19.56 16.20 -1.28
N VAL A 321 20.56 15.33 -1.08
CA VAL A 321 20.75 14.14 -1.92
C VAL A 321 19.58 13.16 -1.77
N LEU A 322 19.11 12.93 -0.54
CA LEU A 322 17.98 12.03 -0.29
C LEU A 322 16.71 12.50 -0.99
N PHE A 323 16.37 13.79 -0.85
CA PHE A 323 15.19 14.36 -1.50
C PHE A 323 15.33 14.45 -3.02
N PHE A 324 16.52 14.75 -3.53
CA PHE A 324 16.78 14.76 -4.97
C PHE A 324 16.59 13.38 -5.58
N VAL A 325 17.21 12.34 -5.00
CA VAL A 325 17.08 10.96 -5.49
C VAL A 325 15.62 10.50 -5.41
N LYS A 326 14.91 10.77 -4.30
CA LYS A 326 13.47 10.50 -4.17
C LYS A 326 12.66 11.15 -5.29
N ALA A 327 12.88 12.44 -5.55
CA ALA A 327 12.17 13.17 -6.59
C ALA A 327 12.44 12.59 -7.99
N VAL A 328 13.69 12.26 -8.30
CA VAL A 328 14.08 11.62 -9.56
C VAL A 328 13.40 10.26 -9.71
N LEU A 329 13.43 9.41 -8.67
CA LEU A 329 12.77 8.11 -8.71
C LEU A 329 11.26 8.25 -8.90
N MET A 330 10.60 9.18 -8.19
CA MET A 330 9.16 9.39 -8.34
C MET A 330 8.77 9.73 -9.77
N VAL A 331 9.58 10.52 -10.48
CA VAL A 331 9.34 10.88 -11.88
C VAL A 331 9.61 9.70 -12.82
N VAL A 332 10.73 8.98 -12.62
CA VAL A 332 11.18 7.94 -13.55
C VAL A 332 10.42 6.63 -13.40
N VAL A 333 10.26 6.16 -12.16
CA VAL A 333 9.68 4.83 -11.87
C VAL A 333 8.32 4.90 -11.17
N GLY A 334 7.86 6.09 -10.80
CA GLY A 334 6.56 6.27 -10.16
C GLY A 334 6.59 6.11 -8.64
N PRO A 335 5.48 6.44 -7.95
CA PRO A 335 5.44 6.52 -6.49
C PRO A 335 5.56 5.15 -5.80
N GLY A 336 4.91 4.09 -6.30
CA GLY A 336 4.99 2.75 -5.72
C GLY A 336 6.39 2.17 -5.76
N ALA A 337 7.01 2.14 -6.95
CA ALA A 337 8.37 1.66 -7.11
C ALA A 337 9.37 2.49 -6.30
N THR A 338 9.21 3.83 -6.25
CA THR A 338 10.05 4.68 -5.39
C THR A 338 9.95 4.29 -3.92
N PHE A 339 8.73 4.17 -3.40
CA PHE A 339 8.48 3.73 -2.02
C PHE A 339 9.14 2.37 -1.74
N ALA A 340 9.00 1.42 -2.67
CA ALA A 340 9.59 0.10 -2.54
C ALA A 340 11.12 0.10 -2.56
N LEU A 341 11.73 0.85 -3.48
CA LEU A 341 13.18 0.94 -3.62
C LEU A 341 13.81 1.69 -2.43
N GLU A 342 13.19 2.75 -1.94
CA GLU A 342 13.65 3.45 -0.74
C GLU A 342 13.56 2.57 0.51
N TRP A 343 12.45 1.86 0.69
CA TRP A 343 12.33 0.93 1.80
C TRP A 343 13.36 -0.20 1.69
N LEU A 344 13.56 -0.76 0.48
CA LEU A 344 14.58 -1.79 0.25
C LEU A 344 15.99 -1.25 0.53
N TRP A 345 16.30 -0.02 0.13
CA TRP A 345 17.58 0.61 0.43
C TRP A 345 17.79 0.79 1.94
N ARG A 346 16.74 1.15 2.70
CA ARG A 346 16.80 1.12 4.17
C ARG A 346 17.20 -0.27 4.69
N GLU A 347 16.65 -1.34 4.12
CA GLU A 347 17.01 -2.71 4.51
C GLU A 347 18.46 -3.06 4.20
N GLU A 348 18.96 -2.62 3.05
CA GLU A 348 20.38 -2.74 2.68
C GLU A 348 21.29 -2.04 3.69
N VAL A 349 20.95 -0.80 4.04
CA VAL A 349 21.72 0.01 4.98
C VAL A 349 21.70 -0.62 6.38
N LEU A 350 20.55 -1.10 6.84
CA LEU A 350 20.42 -1.82 8.12
C LEU A 350 21.17 -3.16 8.13
N ALA A 351 21.31 -3.84 6.99
CA ALA A 351 22.08 -5.07 6.88
C ALA A 351 23.59 -4.82 6.76
N GLY A 352 24.00 -3.76 6.05
CA GLY A 352 25.39 -3.39 5.81
C GLY A 352 26.03 -2.56 6.92
N GLY A 353 25.21 -1.96 7.80
CA GLY A 353 25.65 -1.15 8.92
C GLY A 353 26.44 -1.96 9.95
N LYS A 354 27.77 -2.07 9.76
CA LYS A 354 28.67 -2.18 10.90
C LYS A 354 28.46 -0.92 11.72
N VAL A 355 28.01 -1.06 12.96
CA VAL A 355 28.09 0.01 13.97
C VAL A 355 29.47 0.64 13.81
N VAL A 356 29.52 1.88 13.33
CA VAL A 356 30.76 2.66 13.35
C VAL A 356 31.10 2.72 14.83
N LYS A 357 32.04 1.87 15.28
CA LYS A 357 32.56 1.94 16.64
C LYS A 357 32.92 3.40 16.82
N ALA A 358 32.22 4.07 17.74
CA ALA A 358 32.55 5.41 18.16
C ALA A 358 34.07 5.45 18.29
N LYS A 359 34.71 6.34 17.51
CA LYS A 359 36.11 6.66 17.73
C LYS A 359 36.22 6.96 19.23
N LYS A 360 36.90 6.07 19.96
CA LYS A 360 37.45 6.40 21.26
C LYS A 360 38.36 7.61 21.03
N GLY A 361 37.90 8.77 21.48
CA GLY A 361 38.69 9.97 21.69
C GLY A 361 37.93 10.73 22.77
N LEU A 362 38.44 10.96 23.97
CA LEU A 362 39.81 10.91 24.50
C LEU A 362 39.91 10.00 25.73
#